data_AF-A0A3B9C2N0-F1
#
_entry.id   AF-A0A3B9C2N0-F1
#
_cell.length_a   1.000
_cell.length_b   1.000
_cell.length_c   1.000
_cell.angle_alpha   90.00
_cell.angle_beta   90.00
_cell.angle_gamma   90.00
#
_symmetry.space_group_name_H-M   'P 1'
#
loop_
_entity.id
_entity.type
_entity.pdbx_description
1 polymer ?
#
loop_
_entity_poly.entity_id
_entity_poly.type
_entity_poly.pdbx_seq_one_letter_code
_entity_poly.pdbx_strand_id
1 'polypeptide(L)'
;MIDYFKTKSQPITKVMVLKAYRKVRANKGGAGVDGMTWAELDSNLKGHLYKLWNRLSSGSYFPQPVLQVEIPKKSGGVRKLGIPTLLDRIAQQVVRDHLEKQLEPLFHTSSFGYRPGRSAHDAVAQSQRNCFNHDFAIDLDIESYFDTIDHDLMLKALSHYCTDKWVLMYVERWLKADIMKEGKGATRQRGTPQGGVISPLLSNLFLHVVFDGWMQKHHPEKPFERYADDIIVHCKTERQAQFML
;
A
#
# COMPACT_ATOMS: atom_id res chain seq x y z
N MET A 1 12.28 35.65 19.09
CA MET A 1 12.70 34.22 19.04
C MET A 1 12.00 33.61 17.83
N ILE A 2 12.73 33.42 16.74
CA ILE A 2 12.16 32.90 15.49
C ILE A 2 11.92 31.40 15.68
N ASP A 3 10.66 30.99 15.61
CA ASP A 3 10.26 29.58 15.71
C ASP A 3 10.78 28.82 14.48
N TYR A 4 11.87 28.07 14.68
CA TYR A 4 12.55 27.25 13.68
C TYR A 4 11.73 26.03 13.22
N PHE A 5 10.52 25.79 13.74
CA PHE A 5 9.71 24.59 13.48
C PHE A 5 8.55 24.76 12.50
N LYS A 6 8.28 25.97 11.98
CA LYS A 6 7.38 26.11 10.83
C LYS A 6 8.11 25.69 9.55
N THR A 7 8.04 24.39 9.27
CA THR A 7 8.40 23.83 7.97
C THR A 7 7.63 24.54 6.86
N LYS A 8 8.28 24.73 5.70
CA LYS A 8 7.61 25.11 4.44
C LYS A 8 6.38 24.19 4.30
N SER A 9 5.17 24.75 4.32
CA SER A 9 3.84 24.12 4.13
C SER A 9 3.55 22.75 4.77
N GLN A 10 4.32 21.68 4.48
CA GLN A 10 4.09 20.31 4.92
C GLN A 10 5.13 19.84 5.95
N PRO A 11 4.75 19.04 6.97
CA PRO A 11 5.61 18.64 8.09
C PRO A 11 6.63 17.52 7.73
N ILE A 12 7.27 17.60 6.56
CA ILE A 12 8.22 16.61 6.05
C ILE A 12 9.65 17.06 6.32
N THR A 13 10.39 16.27 7.10
CA THR A 13 11.79 16.59 7.47
C THR A 13 12.80 15.87 6.58
N LYS A 14 14.03 16.38 6.52
CA LYS A 14 15.16 15.71 5.86
C LYS A 14 15.43 14.32 6.46
N VAL A 15 15.20 14.17 7.76
CA VAL A 15 15.39 12.91 8.49
C VAL A 15 14.39 11.85 8.02
N MET A 16 13.13 12.23 7.78
CA MET A 16 12.12 11.33 7.21
C MET A 16 12.56 10.82 5.83
N VAL A 17 13.02 11.72 4.95
CA VAL A 17 13.50 11.36 3.61
C VAL A 17 14.73 10.44 3.68
N LEU A 18 15.68 10.71 4.58
CA LEU A 18 16.86 9.87 4.76
C LEU A 18 16.51 8.45 5.28
N LYS A 19 15.57 8.35 6.24
CA LYS A 19 15.10 7.06 6.76
C LYS A 19 14.39 6.26 5.67
N ALA A 20 13.52 6.91 4.90
CA ALA A 20 12.83 6.33 3.77
C ALA A 20 13.82 5.81 2.71
N TYR A 21 14.83 6.61 2.35
CA TYR A 21 15.91 6.20 1.44
C TYR A 21 16.58 4.90 1.89
N ARG A 22 16.97 4.79 3.16
CA ARG A 22 17.63 3.59 3.69
C ARG A 22 16.77 2.34 3.53
N LYS A 23 15.46 2.45 3.79
CA LYS A 23 14.51 1.33 3.59
C LYS A 23 14.39 0.94 2.12
N VAL A 24 14.23 1.91 1.22
CA VAL A 24 14.11 1.63 -0.23
C VAL A 24 15.42 1.02 -0.77
N ARG A 25 16.58 1.48 -0.30
CA ARG A 25 17.89 0.95 -0.69
C ARG A 25 18.05 -0.52 -0.31
N ALA A 26 17.56 -0.93 0.85
CA ALA A 26 17.62 -2.32 1.30
C ALA A 26 16.86 -3.27 0.36
N ASN A 27 15.79 -2.79 -0.29
CA ASN A 27 14.96 -3.60 -1.20
C ASN A 27 15.55 -3.79 -2.60
N LYS A 28 16.63 -3.08 -2.97
CA LYS A 28 17.39 -3.24 -4.24
C LYS A 28 16.54 -3.23 -5.54
N GLY A 29 15.39 -2.54 -5.55
CA GLY A 29 14.51 -2.47 -6.72
C GLY A 29 15.18 -1.82 -7.95
N GLY A 30 14.79 -2.25 -9.15
CA GLY A 30 15.31 -1.74 -10.44
C GLY A 30 14.79 -0.34 -10.82
N ALA A 31 15.36 0.28 -11.85
CA ALA A 31 15.01 1.63 -12.29
C ALA A 31 13.54 1.77 -12.74
N GLY A 32 13.01 3.00 -12.65
CA GLY A 32 11.69 3.34 -13.19
C GLY A 32 11.79 3.87 -14.62
N VAL A 33 10.79 4.66 -15.04
CA VAL A 33 10.73 5.23 -16.40
C VAL A 33 11.89 6.19 -16.70
N ASP A 34 12.49 6.79 -15.67
CA ASP A 34 13.62 7.71 -15.77
C ASP A 34 14.97 7.01 -15.98
N GLY A 35 15.01 5.67 -15.90
CA GLY A 35 16.25 4.90 -16.05
C GLY A 35 17.27 5.09 -14.92
N MET A 36 16.94 5.86 -13.88
CA MET A 36 17.89 6.21 -12.82
C MET A 36 18.35 4.95 -12.09
N THR A 37 19.66 4.75 -12.08
CA THR A 37 20.28 3.61 -11.39
C THR A 37 20.67 3.97 -9.95
N TRP A 38 20.93 2.94 -9.13
CA TRP A 38 21.50 3.14 -7.81
C TRP A 38 22.87 3.83 -7.83
N ALA A 39 23.72 3.51 -8.81
CA ALA A 39 25.03 4.13 -8.98
C ALA A 39 24.90 5.62 -9.33
N GLU A 40 23.96 5.96 -10.20
CA GLU A 40 23.64 7.35 -10.53
C GLU A 40 23.13 8.11 -9.29
N LEU A 41 22.18 7.54 -8.56
CA LEU A 41 21.68 8.15 -7.31
C LEU A 41 22.81 8.37 -6.30
N ASP A 42 23.74 7.41 -6.18
CA ASP A 42 24.86 7.47 -5.25
C ASP A 42 25.88 8.56 -5.63
N SER A 43 26.06 8.82 -6.93
CA SER A 43 26.98 9.85 -7.44
C SER A 43 26.69 11.26 -6.90
N ASN A 44 25.43 11.55 -6.59
CA ASN A 44 25.01 12.81 -5.98
C ASN A 44 23.87 12.61 -4.96
N LEU A 45 24.05 11.65 -4.05
CA LEU A 45 23.01 11.27 -3.09
C LEU A 45 22.46 12.47 -2.30
N LYS A 46 23.36 13.33 -1.77
CA LYS A 46 22.96 14.51 -0.99
C LYS A 46 22.12 15.48 -1.82
N GLY A 47 22.50 15.72 -3.08
CA GLY A 47 21.76 16.59 -3.99
C GLY A 47 20.38 16.05 -4.32
N HIS A 48 20.27 14.76 -4.66
CA HIS A 48 18.99 14.12 -4.95
C HIS A 48 18.04 14.12 -3.75
N LEU A 49 18.52 13.73 -2.56
CA LEU A 49 17.69 13.72 -1.35
C LEU A 49 17.28 15.13 -0.91
N TYR A 50 18.15 16.13 -1.06
CA TYR A 50 17.82 17.52 -0.77
C TYR A 50 16.72 18.05 -1.71
N LYS A 51 16.86 17.82 -3.02
CA LYS A 51 15.85 18.20 -4.01
C LYS A 51 14.50 17.53 -3.72
N LEU A 52 14.51 16.22 -3.45
CA LEU A 52 13.31 15.46 -3.09
C LEU A 52 12.64 16.03 -1.84
N TRP A 53 13.40 16.25 -0.76
CA TRP A 53 12.89 16.85 0.46
C TRP A 53 12.30 18.24 0.24
N ASN A 54 12.97 19.11 -0.51
CA ASN A 54 12.49 20.48 -0.77
C ASN A 54 11.16 20.46 -1.55
N ARG A 55 11.02 19.55 -2.53
CA ARG A 55 9.77 19.37 -3.27
C ARG A 55 8.65 18.78 -2.42
N LEU A 56 8.96 17.79 -1.60
CA LEU A 56 7.98 17.17 -0.69
C LEU A 56 7.48 18.14 0.38
N SER A 57 8.39 18.85 1.05
CA SER A 57 8.01 19.82 2.09
C SER A 57 7.22 21.00 1.50
N SER A 58 7.58 21.51 0.32
CA SER A 58 6.85 22.59 -0.35
C SER A 58 5.51 22.18 -0.98
N GLY A 59 5.18 20.90 -1.07
CA GLY A 59 3.97 20.45 -1.78
C GLY A 59 4.08 20.44 -3.32
N SER A 60 5.26 20.72 -3.89
CA SER A 60 5.51 20.82 -5.34
C SER A 60 5.98 19.50 -5.98
N TYR A 61 6.03 18.42 -5.21
CA TYR A 61 6.38 17.10 -5.73
C TYR A 61 5.20 16.47 -6.48
N PHE A 62 5.42 16.11 -7.74
CA PHE A 62 4.47 15.32 -8.53
C PHE A 62 5.18 14.04 -8.98
N PRO A 63 4.49 12.89 -8.91
CA PRO A 63 5.09 11.62 -9.29
C PRO A 63 5.35 11.56 -10.80
N GLN A 64 6.37 10.80 -11.17
CA GLN A 64 6.58 10.42 -12.56
C GLN A 64 5.60 9.30 -12.95
N PRO A 65 5.31 9.13 -14.24
CA PRO A 65 4.61 7.96 -14.72
C PRO A 65 5.31 6.67 -14.27
N VAL A 66 4.53 5.65 -13.90
CA VAL A 66 5.11 4.35 -13.51
C VAL A 66 5.44 3.54 -14.75
N LEU A 67 6.60 2.86 -14.74
CA LEU A 67 7.01 1.98 -15.82
C LEU A 67 6.23 0.67 -15.77
N GLN A 68 5.49 0.34 -16.83
CA GLN A 68 4.76 -0.93 -16.91
C GLN A 68 5.66 -2.08 -17.33
N VAL A 69 5.69 -3.14 -16.53
CA VAL A 69 6.38 -4.41 -16.84
C VAL A 69 5.39 -5.56 -16.72
N GLU A 70 5.42 -6.48 -17.69
CA GLU A 70 4.60 -7.69 -17.67
C GLU A 70 5.44 -8.86 -17.13
N ILE A 71 4.96 -9.52 -16.07
CA ILE A 71 5.61 -10.68 -15.45
C ILE A 71 4.69 -11.90 -15.58
N PRO A 72 5.20 -13.08 -15.99
CA PRO A 72 4.39 -14.30 -16.04
C PRO A 72 3.88 -14.70 -14.66
N LYS A 73 2.59 -15.05 -14.55
CA LYS A 73 2.03 -15.69 -13.34
C LYS A 73 2.38 -17.18 -13.35
N LYS A 74 2.59 -17.77 -12.15
CA LYS A 74 2.79 -19.22 -12.00
C LYS A 74 1.58 -20.05 -12.45
N SER A 75 0.38 -19.50 -12.32
CA SER A 75 -0.90 -20.14 -12.69
C SER A 75 -1.34 -19.90 -14.14
N GLY A 76 -0.50 -19.25 -14.96
CA GLY A 76 -0.86 -18.80 -16.31
C GLY A 76 -1.34 -17.34 -16.35
N GLY A 77 -1.11 -16.67 -17.48
CA GLY A 77 -1.40 -15.24 -17.68
C GLY A 77 -0.25 -14.31 -17.27
N VAL A 78 -0.49 -12.99 -17.37
CA VAL A 78 0.49 -11.94 -17.10
C VAL A 78 0.07 -11.05 -15.93
N ARG A 79 1.01 -10.70 -15.06
CA ARG A 79 0.88 -9.69 -14.01
C ARG A 79 1.51 -8.39 -14.51
N LYS A 80 0.70 -7.35 -14.60
CA LYS A 80 1.16 -6.00 -14.94
C LYS A 80 1.65 -5.30 -13.68
N LEU A 81 2.95 -5.09 -13.56
CA LEU A 81 3.56 -4.29 -12.49
C LEU A 81 3.83 -2.87 -12.99
N GLY A 82 3.58 -1.88 -12.13
CA GLY A 82 4.01 -0.51 -12.29
C GLY A 82 5.22 -0.24 -11.39
N ILE A 83 6.38 -0.03 -11.98
CA ILE A 83 7.63 0.26 -11.26
C ILE A 83 7.80 1.78 -11.18
N PRO A 84 7.68 2.39 -9.99
CA PRO A 84 7.95 3.81 -9.82
C PRO A 84 9.45 4.11 -9.91
N THR A 85 9.80 5.37 -10.16
CA THR A 85 11.20 5.84 -10.10
C THR A 85 11.80 5.64 -8.71
N LEU A 86 13.13 5.67 -8.61
CA LEU A 86 13.81 5.58 -7.31
C LEU A 86 13.34 6.69 -6.36
N LEU A 87 13.21 7.91 -6.85
CA LEU A 87 12.76 9.05 -6.04
C LEU A 87 11.28 8.92 -5.65
N ASP A 88 10.42 8.40 -6.52
CA ASP A 88 9.02 8.11 -6.19
C ASP A 88 8.90 7.07 -5.08
N ARG A 89 9.71 6.00 -5.14
CA ARG A 89 9.71 4.99 -4.08
C ARG A 89 10.14 5.57 -2.73
N ILE A 90 11.14 6.46 -2.73
CA ILE A 90 11.57 7.16 -1.51
C ILE A 90 10.45 8.07 -1.00
N ALA A 91 9.80 8.83 -1.88
CA ALA A 91 8.67 9.69 -1.55
C ALA A 91 7.49 8.90 -0.95
N GLN A 92 7.11 7.80 -1.60
CA GLN A 92 6.08 6.88 -1.13
C GLN A 92 6.44 6.28 0.23
N GLN A 93 7.71 5.91 0.44
CA GLN A 93 8.16 5.39 1.73
C GLN A 93 8.09 6.43 2.85
N VAL A 94 8.30 7.73 2.56
CA VAL A 94 8.10 8.80 3.55
C VAL A 94 6.66 8.85 4.03
N VAL A 95 5.71 8.86 3.09
CA VAL A 95 4.28 8.90 3.42
C VAL A 95 3.84 7.60 4.09
N ARG A 96 4.30 6.45 3.58
CA ARG A 96 4.02 5.14 4.18
C ARG A 96 4.48 5.08 5.63
N ASP A 97 5.73 5.45 5.93
CA ASP A 97 6.28 5.41 7.30
C ASP A 97 5.51 6.30 8.28
N HIS A 98 4.94 7.40 7.78
CA HIS A 98 4.12 8.29 8.58
C HIS A 98 2.73 7.70 8.81
N LEU A 99 2.09 7.22 7.75
CA LEU A 99 0.74 6.67 7.78
C LEU A 99 0.67 5.33 8.54
N GLU A 100 1.66 4.45 8.37
CA GLU A 100 1.73 3.13 9.02
C GLU A 100 1.68 3.25 10.55
N LYS A 101 2.30 4.29 11.13
CA LYS A 101 2.24 4.54 12.58
C LYS A 101 0.84 4.86 13.09
N GLN A 102 0.00 5.48 12.26
CA GLN A 102 -1.37 5.83 12.60
C GLN A 102 -2.31 4.63 12.39
N LEU A 103 -2.10 3.87 11.30
CA LEU A 103 -3.01 2.80 10.91
C LEU A 103 -2.74 1.46 11.60
N GLU A 104 -1.48 1.12 11.88
CA GLU A 104 -1.13 -0.20 12.41
C GLU A 104 -1.86 -0.57 13.71
N PRO A 105 -2.04 0.35 14.69
CA PRO A 105 -2.81 0.07 15.91
C PRO A 105 -4.31 -0.17 15.66
N LEU A 106 -4.84 0.25 14.51
CA LEU A 106 -6.26 0.20 14.17
C LEU A 106 -6.62 -1.07 13.41
N PHE A 107 -5.67 -1.64 12.66
CA PHE A 107 -5.93 -2.81 11.85
C PHE A 107 -6.32 -4.04 12.67
N HIS A 108 -7.34 -4.74 12.17
CA HIS A 108 -7.92 -5.93 12.79
C HIS A 108 -6.84 -6.98 13.11
N THR A 109 -6.97 -7.65 14.26
CA THR A 109 -5.93 -8.57 14.75
C THR A 109 -5.73 -9.78 13.85
N SER A 110 -6.72 -10.14 13.05
CA SER A 110 -6.66 -11.24 12.07
C SER A 110 -6.29 -10.81 10.64
N SER A 111 -5.78 -9.59 10.47
CA SER A 111 -5.13 -9.14 9.24
C SER A 111 -3.62 -9.25 9.37
N PHE A 112 -2.95 -9.94 8.44
CA PHE A 112 -1.53 -10.30 8.57
C PHE A 112 -0.65 -9.75 7.44
N GLY A 113 -1.19 -9.67 6.22
CA GLY A 113 -0.41 -9.33 5.04
C GLY A 113 0.28 -7.97 5.14
N TYR A 114 1.56 -7.90 4.77
CA TYR A 114 2.33 -6.65 4.68
C TYR A 114 2.39 -5.78 5.95
N ARG A 115 2.16 -6.36 7.13
CA ARG A 115 2.18 -5.63 8.41
C ARG A 115 3.45 -5.89 9.21
N PRO A 116 3.97 -4.90 9.96
CA PRO A 116 5.13 -5.08 10.82
C PRO A 116 4.87 -6.15 11.90
N GLY A 117 5.80 -7.08 12.07
CA GLY A 117 5.70 -8.12 13.11
C GLY A 117 4.60 -9.16 12.86
N ARG A 118 4.05 -9.23 11.65
CA ARG A 118 3.06 -10.23 11.23
C ARG A 118 3.55 -11.00 10.03
N SER A 119 3.26 -12.30 9.98
CA SER A 119 3.73 -13.21 8.94
C SER A 119 2.61 -14.10 8.40
N ALA A 120 2.88 -14.74 7.25
CA ALA A 120 1.98 -15.75 6.71
C ALA A 120 1.84 -16.95 7.66
N HIS A 121 2.90 -17.27 8.41
CA HIS A 121 2.85 -18.34 9.42
C HIS A 121 1.89 -18.02 10.55
N ASP A 122 1.78 -16.76 10.97
CA ASP A 122 0.81 -16.34 11.99
C ASP A 122 -0.64 -16.52 11.49
N ALA A 123 -0.89 -16.20 10.21
CA ALA A 123 -2.18 -16.41 9.58
C ALA A 123 -2.54 -17.91 9.51
N VAL A 124 -1.60 -18.75 9.06
CA VAL A 124 -1.78 -20.22 9.01
C VAL A 124 -2.02 -20.79 10.42
N ALA A 125 -1.28 -20.31 11.42
CA ALA A 125 -1.46 -20.75 12.81
C ALA A 125 -2.85 -20.35 13.35
N GLN A 126 -3.37 -19.17 12.98
CA GLN A 126 -4.74 -18.79 13.30
C GLN A 126 -5.76 -19.69 12.57
N SER A 127 -5.55 -19.92 11.28
CA SER A 127 -6.39 -20.80 10.46
C SER A 127 -6.52 -22.20 11.09
N GLN A 128 -5.40 -22.81 11.46
CA GLN A 128 -5.36 -24.11 12.15
C GLN A 128 -6.18 -24.10 13.45
N ARG A 129 -6.09 -23.03 14.25
CA ARG A 129 -6.89 -22.91 15.48
C ARG A 129 -8.38 -22.82 15.19
N ASN A 130 -8.76 -22.07 14.15
CA ASN A 130 -10.15 -21.89 13.76
C ASN A 130 -10.78 -23.21 13.29
N CYS A 131 -10.04 -24.01 12.51
CA CYS A 131 -10.48 -25.32 12.00
C CYS A 131 -10.82 -26.34 13.09
N PHE A 132 -10.31 -26.21 14.33
CA PHE A 132 -10.69 -27.13 15.41
C PHE A 132 -12.16 -27.00 15.85
N ASN A 133 -12.80 -25.85 15.60
CA ASN A 133 -14.16 -25.55 16.06
C ASN A 133 -15.12 -25.16 14.92
N HIS A 134 -14.66 -25.22 13.67
CA HIS A 134 -15.40 -24.81 12.48
C HIS A 134 -15.12 -25.80 11.36
N ASP A 135 -16.14 -26.56 10.97
CA ASP A 135 -16.01 -27.64 9.98
C ASP A 135 -15.99 -27.14 8.53
N PHE A 136 -16.34 -25.86 8.31
CA PHE A 136 -16.45 -25.26 6.98
C PHE A 136 -15.65 -23.98 6.88
N ALA A 137 -14.99 -23.77 5.73
CA ALA A 137 -14.26 -22.56 5.42
C ALA A 137 -14.72 -22.00 4.07
N ILE A 138 -14.80 -20.68 3.98
CA ILE A 138 -15.04 -19.94 2.74
C ILE A 138 -13.70 -19.36 2.32
N ASP A 139 -13.23 -19.78 1.15
CA ASP A 139 -12.06 -19.23 0.49
C ASP A 139 -12.49 -18.08 -0.42
N LEU A 140 -12.17 -16.85 -0.02
CA LEU A 140 -12.53 -15.63 -0.74
C LEU A 140 -11.30 -15.11 -1.48
N ASP A 141 -11.35 -15.18 -2.81
CA ASP A 141 -10.38 -14.54 -3.70
C ASP A 141 -10.99 -13.29 -4.34
N ILE A 142 -10.28 -12.15 -4.25
CA ILE A 142 -10.74 -10.89 -4.83
C ILE A 142 -10.08 -10.69 -6.18
N GLU A 143 -10.84 -10.95 -7.24
CA GLU A 143 -10.33 -10.83 -8.61
C GLU A 143 -9.82 -9.41 -8.90
N SER A 144 -8.57 -9.32 -9.35
CA SER A 144 -7.96 -8.08 -9.85
C SER A 144 -8.03 -6.91 -8.87
N TYR A 145 -8.00 -7.18 -7.55
CA TYR A 145 -8.19 -6.19 -6.48
C TYR A 145 -7.41 -4.88 -6.70
N PHE A 146 -6.10 -4.97 -6.94
CA PHE A 146 -5.27 -3.77 -7.12
C PHE A 146 -5.62 -2.96 -8.38
N ASP A 147 -6.27 -3.55 -9.38
CA ASP A 147 -6.62 -2.89 -10.64
C ASP A 147 -8.03 -2.28 -10.61
N THR A 148 -8.88 -2.67 -9.66
CA THR A 148 -10.30 -2.27 -9.60
C THR A 148 -10.66 -1.28 -8.51
N ILE A 149 -9.78 -1.05 -7.52
CA ILE A 149 -10.05 -0.10 -6.41
C ILE A 149 -10.45 1.28 -6.94
N ASP A 150 -11.61 1.75 -6.50
CA ASP A 150 -12.09 3.10 -6.75
C ASP A 150 -11.27 4.13 -5.95
N HIS A 151 -10.74 5.14 -6.66
CA HIS A 151 -9.87 6.15 -6.03
C HIS A 151 -10.61 7.01 -5.03
N ASP A 152 -11.87 7.36 -5.29
CA ASP A 152 -12.66 8.21 -4.41
C ASP A 152 -13.02 7.46 -3.13
N LEU A 153 -13.37 6.16 -3.23
CA LEU A 153 -13.59 5.32 -2.05
C LEU A 153 -12.31 5.12 -1.24
N MET A 154 -11.17 4.91 -1.89
CA MET A 154 -9.86 4.81 -1.22
C MET A 154 -9.51 6.11 -0.47
N LEU A 155 -9.67 7.27 -1.13
CA LEU A 155 -9.40 8.56 -0.52
C LEU A 155 -10.40 8.87 0.61
N LYS A 156 -11.67 8.48 0.47
CA LYS A 156 -12.67 8.56 1.53
C LYS A 156 -12.28 7.74 2.74
N ALA A 157 -11.89 6.48 2.55
CA ALA A 157 -11.36 5.62 3.61
C ALA A 157 -10.14 6.25 4.28
N LEU A 158 -9.15 6.72 3.49
CA LEU A 158 -7.98 7.39 4.02
C LEU A 158 -8.31 8.65 4.83
N SER A 159 -9.23 9.47 4.35
CA SER A 159 -9.64 10.70 5.04
C SER A 159 -10.34 10.44 6.38
N HIS A 160 -10.95 9.25 6.54
CA HIS A 160 -11.58 8.83 7.78
C HIS A 160 -10.54 8.53 8.87
N TYR A 161 -9.43 7.90 8.52
CA TYR A 161 -8.40 7.46 9.46
C TYR A 161 -7.19 8.39 9.58
N CYS A 162 -6.99 9.29 8.61
CA CYS A 162 -5.86 10.21 8.58
C CYS A 162 -6.31 11.63 8.24
N THR A 163 -6.12 12.55 9.19
CA THR A 163 -6.49 13.97 9.03
C THR A 163 -5.37 14.81 8.39
N ASP A 164 -4.19 14.21 8.17
CA ASP A 164 -3.05 14.86 7.56
C ASP A 164 -3.30 15.14 6.06
N LYS A 165 -3.70 16.38 5.75
CA LYS A 165 -3.98 16.83 4.37
C LYS A 165 -2.84 16.56 3.39
N TRP A 166 -1.59 16.61 3.86
CA TRP A 166 -0.41 16.37 3.03
C TRP A 166 -0.28 14.89 2.61
N VAL A 167 -0.71 13.95 3.46
CA VAL A 167 -0.75 12.52 3.14
C VAL A 167 -1.80 12.28 2.06
N LEU A 168 -3.02 12.79 2.26
CA LEU A 168 -4.12 12.71 1.30
C LEU A 168 -3.71 13.23 -0.08
N MET A 169 -3.10 14.43 -0.12
CA MET A 169 -2.63 15.04 -1.35
C MET A 169 -1.62 14.16 -2.11
N TYR A 170 -0.63 13.58 -1.43
CA TYR A 170 0.35 12.74 -2.10
C TYR A 170 -0.21 11.39 -2.52
N VAL A 171 -1.07 10.78 -1.70
CA VAL A 171 -1.77 9.55 -2.06
C VAL A 171 -2.63 9.76 -3.31
N GLU A 172 -3.42 10.83 -3.35
CA GLU A 172 -4.22 11.18 -4.53
C GLU A 172 -3.35 11.32 -5.78
N ARG A 173 -2.22 12.03 -5.68
CA ARG A 173 -1.28 12.19 -6.81
C ARG A 173 -0.73 10.85 -7.29
N TRP A 174 -0.42 9.91 -6.40
CA TRP A 174 0.07 8.58 -6.78
C TRP A 174 -1.00 7.67 -7.36
N LEU A 175 -2.24 7.77 -6.87
CA LEU A 175 -3.36 7.02 -7.43
C LEU A 175 -3.63 7.46 -8.88
N LYS A 176 -3.55 8.76 -9.14
CA LYS A 176 -3.78 9.38 -10.46
C LYS A 176 -2.54 9.42 -11.37
N ALA A 177 -1.40 8.88 -10.93
CA ALA A 177 -0.18 8.88 -11.73
C ALA A 177 -0.36 8.02 -13.00
N ASP A 178 0.09 8.56 -14.14
CA ASP A 178 0.01 7.87 -15.42
C ASP A 178 0.87 6.60 -15.45
N ILE A 179 0.52 5.67 -16.34
CA ILE A 179 1.35 4.52 -16.67
C ILE A 179 2.05 4.77 -17.99
N MET A 180 3.35 4.49 -18.06
CA MET A 180 4.10 4.47 -19.30
C MET A 180 4.27 3.04 -19.81
N LYS A 181 3.72 2.74 -20.99
CA LYS A 181 3.93 1.47 -21.71
C LYS A 181 4.55 1.78 -23.07
N GLU A 182 5.75 1.25 -23.33
CA GLU A 182 6.43 1.37 -24.64
C GLU A 182 6.51 2.83 -25.18
N GLY A 183 6.71 3.80 -24.29
CA GLY A 183 6.79 5.22 -24.65
C GLY A 183 5.44 5.92 -24.89
N LYS A 184 4.31 5.22 -24.71
CA LYS A 184 2.96 5.81 -24.72
C LYS A 184 2.41 5.92 -23.29
N GLY A 185 2.04 7.14 -22.90
CA GLY A 185 1.39 7.42 -21.61
C GLY A 185 -0.10 7.08 -21.65
N ALA A 186 -0.60 6.46 -20.59
CA ALA A 186 -2.03 6.22 -20.37
C ALA A 186 -2.44 6.64 -18.96
N THR A 187 -3.50 7.44 -18.86
CA THR A 187 -4.03 7.91 -17.57
C THR A 187 -4.89 6.84 -16.91
N ARG A 188 -4.69 6.65 -15.60
CA ARG A 188 -5.48 5.70 -14.80
C ARG A 188 -6.72 6.36 -14.22
N GLN A 189 -7.85 5.69 -14.37
CA GLN A 189 -9.11 6.07 -13.70
C GLN A 189 -9.43 5.20 -12.47
N ARG A 190 -8.81 4.02 -12.34
CA ARG A 190 -9.03 3.06 -11.22
C ARG A 190 -7.76 2.27 -10.89
N GLY A 191 -7.75 1.67 -9.70
CA GLY A 191 -6.69 0.80 -9.21
C GLY A 191 -5.47 1.54 -8.66
N THR A 192 -4.60 0.83 -7.94
CA THR A 192 -3.31 1.34 -7.45
C THR A 192 -2.16 0.68 -8.22
N PRO A 193 -1.04 1.37 -8.53
CA PRO A 193 0.07 0.74 -9.22
C PRO A 193 0.60 -0.46 -8.42
N GLN A 194 0.52 -1.65 -9.01
CA GLN A 194 1.14 -2.84 -8.43
C GLN A 194 2.67 -2.68 -8.46
N GLY A 195 3.29 -2.40 -7.32
CA GLY A 195 4.73 -2.09 -7.24
C GLY A 195 5.05 -0.74 -6.57
N GLY A 196 4.03 0.07 -6.29
CA GLY A 196 4.16 1.20 -5.39
C GLY A 196 4.50 0.74 -3.96
N VAL A 197 5.42 1.44 -3.31
CA VAL A 197 5.84 1.14 -1.92
C VAL A 197 4.69 1.35 -0.94
N ILE A 198 3.81 2.30 -1.21
CA ILE A 198 2.65 2.61 -0.36
C ILE A 198 1.43 1.74 -0.66
N SER A 199 1.36 1.11 -1.84
CA SER A 199 0.18 0.37 -2.31
C SER A 199 -0.28 -0.74 -1.35
N PRO A 200 0.60 -1.56 -0.74
CA PRO A 200 0.18 -2.58 0.22
C PRO A 200 -0.51 -2.01 1.47
N LEU A 201 -0.05 -0.87 1.99
CA LEU A 201 -0.65 -0.22 3.15
C LEU A 201 -2.05 0.33 2.83
N LEU A 202 -2.20 0.96 1.66
CA LEU A 202 -3.50 1.45 1.18
C LEU A 202 -4.48 0.31 0.93
N SER A 203 -4.00 -0.78 0.33
CA SER A 203 -4.77 -2.02 0.17
C SER A 203 -5.32 -2.54 1.49
N ASN A 204 -4.45 -2.65 2.51
CA ASN A 204 -4.86 -3.09 3.84
C ASN A 204 -5.85 -2.13 4.50
N LEU A 205 -5.67 -0.83 4.34
CA LEU A 205 -6.61 0.17 4.83
C LEU A 205 -7.99 -0.02 4.21
N PHE A 206 -8.06 -0.18 2.89
CA PHE A 206 -9.34 -0.34 2.22
C PHE A 206 -10.05 -1.62 2.66
N LEU A 207 -9.35 -2.76 2.68
CA LEU A 207 -9.91 -4.03 3.18
C LEU A 207 -10.25 -4.00 4.67
N HIS A 208 -9.53 -3.21 5.45
CA HIS A 208 -9.89 -2.98 6.85
C HIS A 208 -11.28 -2.33 6.97
N VAL A 209 -11.60 -1.37 6.11
CA VAL A 209 -12.90 -0.70 6.11
C VAL A 209 -13.99 -1.58 5.53
N VAL A 210 -13.77 -2.13 4.33
CA VAL A 210 -14.84 -2.79 3.56
C VAL A 210 -15.08 -4.23 4.01
N PHE A 211 -14.07 -4.90 4.55
CA PHE A 211 -14.16 -6.30 4.95
C PHE A 211 -13.99 -6.47 6.46
N ASP A 212 -12.82 -6.14 7.03
CA ASP A 212 -12.52 -6.47 8.43
C ASP A 212 -13.54 -5.82 9.39
N GLY A 213 -13.82 -4.53 9.21
CA GLY A 213 -14.80 -3.79 10.02
C GLY A 213 -16.24 -4.23 9.77
N TRP A 214 -16.57 -4.66 8.55
CA TRP A 214 -17.90 -5.20 8.24
C TRP A 214 -18.11 -6.56 8.93
N MET A 215 -17.14 -7.47 8.83
CA MET A 215 -17.15 -8.76 9.51
C MET A 215 -17.25 -8.57 11.03
N GLN A 216 -16.44 -7.69 11.60
CA GLN A 216 -16.49 -7.41 13.04
C GLN A 216 -17.85 -6.88 13.51
N LYS A 217 -18.55 -6.11 12.67
CA LYS A 217 -19.85 -5.50 13.01
C LYS A 217 -21.03 -6.45 12.79
N HIS A 218 -21.02 -7.21 11.70
CA HIS A 218 -22.18 -7.97 11.24
C HIS A 218 -22.07 -9.47 11.47
N HIS A 219 -20.85 -10.00 11.58
CA HIS A 219 -20.57 -11.42 11.78
C HIS A 219 -19.45 -11.65 12.83
N PRO A 220 -19.53 -11.04 14.04
CA PRO A 220 -18.48 -11.16 15.06
C PRO A 220 -18.25 -12.60 15.53
N GLU A 221 -19.23 -13.49 15.32
CA GLU A 221 -19.16 -14.91 15.65
C GLU A 221 -18.35 -15.74 14.65
N LYS A 222 -18.00 -15.18 13.49
CA LYS A 222 -17.26 -15.88 12.42
C LYS A 222 -15.80 -15.46 12.42
N PRO A 223 -14.87 -16.31 12.90
CA PRO A 223 -13.47 -15.99 12.82
C PRO A 223 -13.00 -16.02 11.36
N PHE A 224 -12.04 -15.17 11.05
CA PHE A 224 -11.40 -15.14 9.74
C PHE A 224 -9.90 -14.89 9.92
N GLU A 225 -9.15 -15.13 8.85
CA GLU A 225 -7.79 -14.64 8.69
C GLU A 225 -7.64 -14.06 7.30
N ARG A 226 -6.90 -12.96 7.20
CA ARG A 226 -6.66 -12.26 5.94
C ARG A 226 -5.17 -12.01 5.73
N TYR A 227 -4.66 -12.42 4.58
CA TYR A 227 -3.33 -12.09 4.11
C TYR A 227 -3.43 -11.30 2.80
N ALA A 228 -3.34 -9.96 2.91
CA ALA A 228 -3.61 -9.06 1.80
C ALA A 228 -5.06 -9.25 1.29
N ASP A 229 -5.22 -9.71 0.06
CA ASP A 229 -6.48 -10.01 -0.63
C ASP A 229 -6.98 -11.45 -0.43
N ASP A 230 -6.12 -12.35 0.04
CA ASP A 230 -6.46 -13.74 0.37
C ASP A 230 -7.14 -13.80 1.75
N ILE A 231 -8.38 -14.29 1.79
CA ILE A 231 -9.24 -14.27 2.98
C ILE A 231 -9.90 -15.63 3.16
N ILE A 232 -9.76 -16.19 4.36
CA ILE A 232 -10.50 -17.39 4.78
C ILE A 232 -11.47 -17.04 5.91
N VAL A 233 -12.76 -17.34 5.73
CA VAL A 233 -13.80 -17.18 6.76
C VAL A 233 -14.29 -18.53 7.24
N HIS A 234 -14.35 -18.72 8.56
CA HIS A 234 -14.70 -20.00 9.17
C HIS A 234 -16.17 -20.04 9.62
N CYS A 235 -16.85 -21.15 9.33
CA CYS A 235 -18.24 -21.41 9.64
C CYS A 235 -18.42 -22.76 10.32
N LYS A 236 -19.38 -22.86 11.25
CA LYS A 236 -19.64 -24.12 11.97
C LYS A 236 -20.45 -25.12 11.16
N THR A 237 -21.25 -24.64 10.22
CA THR A 237 -22.14 -25.48 9.41
C THR A 237 -22.12 -25.04 7.96
N GLU A 238 -22.40 -25.97 7.05
CA GLU A 238 -22.53 -25.67 5.63
C GLU A 238 -23.57 -24.60 5.36
N ARG A 239 -24.72 -24.65 6.06
CA ARG A 239 -25.78 -23.65 5.95
C ARG A 239 -25.30 -22.23 6.28
N GLN A 240 -24.43 -22.11 7.29
CA GLN A 240 -23.82 -20.82 7.62
C GLN A 240 -22.85 -20.35 6.54
N ALA A 241 -22.09 -21.27 5.92
CA ALA A 241 -21.19 -20.93 4.83
C ALA A 241 -21.96 -20.47 3.60
N GLN A 242 -23.02 -21.19 3.21
CA GLN A 242 -23.88 -20.84 2.08
C GLN A 242 -24.63 -19.51 2.28
N PHE A 243 -25.01 -19.16 3.52
CA PHE A 243 -25.64 -17.87 3.81
C PHE A 243 -24.71 -16.66 3.60
N MET A 244 -23.39 -16.88 3.71
CA MET A 244 -22.38 -15.82 3.59
C MET A 244 -21.92 -15.58 2.15
N LEU A 245 -22.21 -16.50 1.22
CA LEU A 245 -21.93 -16.41 -0.21
C LEU A 245 -23.01 -15.57 -0.91
#